data_AF-D7G5S4-F1
#
_entry.id   AF-D7G5S4-F1
#
_cell.length_a   1.000
_cell.length_b   1.000
_cell.length_c   1.000
_cell.angle_alpha   90.00
_cell.angle_beta   90.00
_cell.angle_gamma   90.00
#
_symmetry.space_group_name_H-M   'P 1'
#
loop_
_entity.id
_entity.type
_entity.pdbx_description
1 polymer ?
#
loop_
_entity_poly.entity_id
_entity_poly.type
_entity_poly.pdbx_seq_one_letter_code
_entity_poly.pdbx_strand_id
1 'polypeptide(L)'
;MQSMINYLLVFPVVGAIVMGYVQSLHRPMLEVLGLVDLHYVVGALLLVVAVMGVLAGHLRHHLLLQVYMAGLGAVLMLYLVLITLGLVSWARLADGFDPDDPEGLVRIACEVGVHGCCCCRYTPELDFSLYTVPGCPEWSDPKELAQVAIVFVKLGLLTSVMSVVFVLCGLWASVMFHNNLKGYQVDYI
;
A
#
# COMPACT_ATOMS: atom_id res chain seq x y z
N MET A 1 15.76 -24.02 7.03
CA MET A 1 15.81 -22.94 6.01
C MET A 1 14.43 -22.36 5.72
N GLN A 2 13.38 -23.17 5.50
CA GLN A 2 12.00 -22.68 5.28
C GLN A 2 11.44 -21.76 6.38
N SER A 3 11.64 -22.12 7.65
CA SER A 3 11.15 -21.28 8.76
C SER A 3 11.76 -19.87 8.72
N MET A 4 13.03 -19.73 8.33
CA MET A 4 13.68 -18.41 8.19
C MET A 4 13.06 -17.57 7.08
N ILE A 5 12.66 -18.17 5.97
CA ILE A 5 12.07 -17.44 4.85
C ILE A 5 10.65 -16.98 5.17
N ASN A 6 9.89 -17.74 5.96
CA ASN A 6 8.59 -17.29 6.45
C ASN A 6 8.72 -16.14 7.45
N TYR A 7 9.80 -16.09 8.25
CA TYR A 7 10.08 -14.90 9.07
C TYR A 7 10.43 -13.68 8.22
N LEU A 8 11.03 -13.84 7.04
CA LEU A 8 11.26 -12.73 6.11
C LEU A 8 9.95 -12.15 5.55
N LEU A 9 8.87 -12.95 5.47
CA LEU A 9 7.55 -12.47 5.06
C LEU A 9 6.84 -11.65 6.15
N VAL A 10 7.34 -11.62 7.39
CA VAL A 10 6.78 -10.76 8.45
C VAL A 10 7.03 -9.28 8.14
N PHE A 11 8.19 -8.93 7.58
CA PHE A 11 8.53 -7.55 7.22
C PHE A 11 7.53 -6.91 6.25
N PRO A 12 7.19 -7.53 5.10
CA PRO A 12 6.18 -6.97 4.19
C PRO A 12 4.77 -6.95 4.79
N VAL A 13 4.42 -7.88 5.69
CA VAL A 13 3.14 -7.80 6.44
C VAL A 13 3.09 -6.56 7.31
N VAL A 14 4.12 -6.36 8.15
CA VAL A 14 4.20 -5.18 9.03
C VAL A 14 4.24 -3.91 8.19
N GLY A 15 5.03 -3.89 7.11
CA GLY A 15 5.11 -2.77 6.19
C GLY A 15 3.76 -2.41 5.57
N ALA A 16 2.99 -3.40 5.09
CA ALA A 16 1.67 -3.19 4.52
C ALA A 16 0.65 -2.67 5.55
N ILE A 17 0.65 -3.22 6.77
CA ILE A 17 -0.25 -2.79 7.85
C ILE A 17 0.09 -1.37 8.32
N VAL A 18 1.38 -1.09 8.55
CA VAL A 18 1.84 0.24 8.98
C VAL A 18 1.54 1.27 7.90
N MET A 19 1.80 0.96 6.62
CA MET A 19 1.47 1.88 5.54
C MET A 19 -0.04 2.07 5.37
N GLY A 20 -0.85 1.01 5.49
CA GLY A 20 -2.30 1.13 5.50
C GLY A 20 -2.79 2.02 6.66
N TYR A 21 -2.17 1.92 7.84
CA TYR A 21 -2.46 2.77 8.98
C TYR A 21 -2.06 4.23 8.77
N VAL A 22 -0.85 4.48 8.28
CA VAL A 22 -0.37 5.84 7.99
C VAL A 22 -1.24 6.50 6.91
N GLN A 23 -1.63 5.74 5.88
CA GLN A 23 -2.52 6.22 4.83
C GLN A 23 -3.95 6.43 5.33
N SER A 24 -4.45 5.63 6.29
CA SER A 24 -5.78 5.82 6.87
C SER A 24 -5.87 7.03 7.79
N LEU A 25 -4.76 7.49 8.40
CA LEU A 25 -4.73 8.79 9.07
C LEU A 25 -4.99 9.95 8.10
N HIS A 26 -4.69 9.75 6.82
CA HIS A 26 -4.88 10.73 5.74
C HIS A 26 -5.94 10.27 4.74
N ARG A 27 -6.87 9.39 5.18
CA ARG A 27 -7.93 8.77 4.38
C ARG A 27 -8.63 9.74 3.42
N PRO A 28 -9.11 10.93 3.85
CA PRO A 28 -9.77 11.88 2.95
C PRO A 28 -9.03 12.07 1.61
N MET A 29 -7.69 12.22 1.67
CA MET A 29 -6.86 12.47 0.49
C MET A 29 -6.63 11.23 -0.41
N LEU A 30 -6.74 10.03 0.14
CA LEU A 30 -6.34 8.77 -0.51
C LEU A 30 -7.53 7.84 -0.81
N GLU A 31 -8.73 8.16 -0.31
CA GLU A 31 -9.95 7.35 -0.46
C GLU A 31 -10.44 7.29 -1.91
N VAL A 32 -10.22 8.35 -2.69
CA VAL A 32 -10.56 8.42 -4.13
C VAL A 32 -9.89 7.31 -4.95
N LEU A 33 -8.80 6.74 -4.44
CA LEU A 33 -7.99 5.76 -5.16
C LEU A 33 -8.10 4.33 -4.60
N GLY A 34 -8.78 4.13 -3.46
CA GLY A 34 -8.92 2.81 -2.82
C GLY A 34 -7.60 2.15 -2.38
N LEU A 35 -6.47 2.88 -2.43
CA LEU A 35 -5.14 2.34 -2.12
C LEU A 35 -5.04 1.85 -0.66
N VAL A 36 -5.71 2.54 0.26
CA VAL A 36 -5.66 2.27 1.70
C VAL A 36 -6.25 0.90 2.01
N ASP A 37 -7.47 0.66 1.55
CA ASP A 37 -8.18 -0.59 1.79
C ASP A 37 -7.44 -1.76 1.13
N LEU A 38 -6.86 -1.53 -0.06
CA LEU A 38 -6.09 -2.55 -0.77
C LEU A 38 -4.79 -2.92 -0.03
N HIS A 39 -4.08 -1.97 0.59
CA HIS A 39 -2.90 -2.28 1.43
C HIS A 39 -3.27 -3.14 2.64
N TYR A 40 -4.40 -2.86 3.30
CA TYR A 40 -4.87 -3.67 4.42
C TYR A 40 -5.25 -5.09 3.99
N VAL A 41 -5.98 -5.22 2.88
CA VAL A 41 -6.39 -6.53 2.34
C VAL A 41 -5.16 -7.35 1.98
N VAL A 42 -4.18 -6.75 1.31
CA VAL A 42 -2.92 -7.42 0.92
C VAL A 42 -2.11 -7.82 2.16
N GLY A 43 -1.99 -6.94 3.16
CA GLY A 43 -1.31 -7.24 4.41
C GLY A 43 -1.95 -8.40 5.18
N ALA A 44 -3.28 -8.43 5.28
CA ALA A 44 -4.03 -9.51 5.92
C ALA A 44 -3.88 -10.83 5.16
N LEU A 45 -3.97 -10.80 3.83
CA LEU A 45 -3.79 -12.00 3.01
C LEU A 45 -2.37 -12.55 3.13
N LEU A 46 -1.36 -11.67 3.13
CA LEU A 46 0.04 -12.07 3.29
C LEU A 46 0.31 -12.68 4.66
N LEU A 47 -0.35 -12.19 5.72
CA LEU A 47 -0.27 -12.79 7.05
C LEU A 47 -0.83 -14.23 7.04
N VAL A 48 -1.99 -14.45 6.43
CA VAL A 48 -2.58 -15.80 6.28
C VAL A 48 -1.64 -16.72 5.49
N VAL A 49 -1.09 -16.22 4.38
CA VAL A 49 -0.12 -16.96 3.55
C VAL A 49 1.14 -17.29 4.34
N ALA A 50 1.66 -16.37 5.17
CA ALA A 50 2.82 -16.62 6.01
C ALA A 50 2.57 -17.74 7.04
N VAL A 51 1.41 -17.73 7.71
CA VAL A 51 1.01 -18.81 8.63
C VAL A 51 0.90 -20.15 7.90
N MET A 52 0.27 -20.17 6.72
CA MET A 52 0.21 -21.36 5.88
C MET A 52 1.60 -21.86 5.48
N GLY A 53 2.53 -20.95 5.16
CA GLY A 53 3.92 -21.29 4.83
C GLY A 53 4.63 -22.00 5.99
N VAL A 54 4.40 -21.57 7.24
CA VAL A 54 4.97 -22.22 8.43
C VAL A 54 4.40 -23.63 8.60
N LEU A 55 3.08 -23.78 8.47
CA LEU A 55 2.41 -25.07 8.56
C LEU A 55 2.84 -26.03 7.43
N ALA A 56 2.97 -25.52 6.19
CA ALA A 56 3.43 -26.29 5.03
C ALA A 56 4.84 -26.83 5.23
N GLY A 57 5.74 -26.01 5.80
CA GLY A 57 7.11 -26.43 6.11
C GLY A 57 7.18 -27.50 7.20
N HIS A 58 6.31 -27.42 8.21
CA HIS A 58 6.29 -28.37 9.31
C HIS A 58 5.64 -29.71 8.92
N LEU A 59 4.49 -29.69 8.24
CA LEU A 59 3.75 -30.89 7.86
C LEU A 59 4.33 -31.61 6.64
N ARG A 60 5.21 -30.93 5.87
CA ARG A 60 5.79 -31.44 4.61
C ARG A 60 4.74 -31.93 3.61
N HIS A 61 3.52 -31.40 3.68
CA HIS A 61 2.39 -31.85 2.86
C HIS A 61 2.40 -31.14 1.49
N HIS A 62 2.48 -31.91 0.40
CA HIS A 62 2.60 -31.37 -0.97
C HIS A 62 1.46 -30.43 -1.37
N LEU A 63 0.22 -30.80 -1.09
CA LEU A 63 -0.96 -29.97 -1.41
C LEU A 63 -0.89 -28.62 -0.69
N LEU A 64 -0.45 -28.61 0.57
CA LEU A 64 -0.40 -27.40 1.39
C LEU A 64 0.67 -26.45 0.86
N LEU A 65 1.79 -26.99 0.39
CA LEU A 65 2.84 -26.23 -0.29
C LEU A 65 2.36 -25.64 -1.63
N GLN A 66 1.56 -26.37 -2.41
CA GLN A 66 0.97 -25.87 -3.65
C GLN A 66 -0.02 -24.73 -3.40
N VAL A 67 -0.90 -24.87 -2.41
CA VAL A 67 -1.83 -23.81 -1.98
C VAL A 67 -1.06 -22.58 -1.50
N TYR A 68 0.02 -22.77 -0.73
CA TYR A 68 0.90 -21.69 -0.29
C TYR A 68 1.55 -20.95 -1.48
N MET A 69 2.09 -21.68 -2.46
CA MET A 69 2.67 -21.08 -3.68
C MET A 69 1.62 -20.31 -4.49
N ALA A 70 0.41 -20.86 -4.64
CA ALA A 70 -0.69 -20.16 -5.31
C ALA A 70 -1.10 -18.89 -4.56
N GLY A 71 -1.15 -18.94 -3.22
CA GLY A 71 -1.41 -17.79 -2.36
C GLY A 71 -0.36 -16.69 -2.50
N LEU A 72 0.93 -17.04 -2.50
CA LEU A 72 2.01 -16.09 -2.78
C LEU A 72 1.89 -15.47 -4.18
N GLY A 73 1.51 -16.27 -5.18
CA GLY A 73 1.24 -15.78 -6.54
C GLY A 73 0.08 -14.78 -6.59
N ALA A 74 -1.01 -15.04 -5.88
CA ALA A 74 -2.14 -14.12 -5.78
C ALA A 74 -1.74 -12.80 -5.09
N VAL A 75 -0.99 -12.88 -3.98
CA VAL A 75 -0.47 -11.70 -3.28
C VAL A 75 0.47 -10.89 -4.19
N LEU A 76 1.33 -11.55 -4.96
CA LEU A 76 2.20 -10.90 -5.93
C LEU A 76 1.40 -10.10 -6.96
N MET A 77 0.34 -10.70 -7.53
CA MET A 77 -0.54 -10.01 -8.49
C MET A 77 -1.21 -8.78 -7.87
N LEU A 78 -1.67 -8.87 -6.62
CA LEU A 78 -2.26 -7.73 -5.92
C LEU A 78 -1.24 -6.61 -5.67
N TYR A 79 0.01 -6.93 -5.33
CA TYR A 79 1.05 -5.92 -5.23
C TYR A 79 1.37 -5.26 -6.57
N LEU A 80 1.34 -6.00 -7.68
CA LEU A 80 1.51 -5.40 -9.01
C LEU A 80 0.36 -4.43 -9.32
N VAL A 81 -0.88 -4.76 -8.95
CA VAL A 81 -2.02 -3.83 -9.05
C VAL A 81 -1.84 -2.60 -8.16
N LEU A 82 -1.35 -2.76 -6.93
CA LEU A 82 -1.03 -1.64 -6.04
C LEU A 82 0.04 -0.72 -6.65
N ILE A 83 1.07 -1.29 -7.27
CA ILE A 83 2.14 -0.52 -7.91
C ILE A 83 1.59 0.24 -9.12
N THR A 84 0.80 -0.39 -9.98
CA THR A 84 0.24 0.29 -11.16
C THR A 84 -0.72 1.40 -10.75
N LEU A 85 -1.62 1.15 -9.79
CA LEU A 85 -2.51 2.17 -9.26
C LEU A 85 -1.72 3.31 -8.59
N GLY A 86 -0.69 3.01 -7.80
CA GLY A 86 0.16 4.00 -7.17
C GLY A 86 0.91 4.88 -8.19
N LEU A 87 1.42 4.29 -9.27
CA LEU A 87 2.07 5.04 -10.36
C LEU A 87 1.09 5.92 -11.13
N VAL A 88 -0.11 5.41 -11.46
CA VAL A 88 -1.17 6.20 -12.10
C VAL A 88 -1.62 7.35 -11.19
N SER A 89 -1.74 7.08 -9.89
CA SER A 89 -2.10 8.08 -8.88
C SER A 89 -1.03 9.16 -8.79
N TRP A 90 0.25 8.77 -8.72
CA TRP A 90 1.35 9.71 -8.77
C TRP A 90 1.28 10.57 -10.02
N ALA A 91 1.18 9.97 -11.21
CA ALA A 91 1.15 10.72 -12.46
C ALA A 91 0.01 11.76 -12.46
N ARG A 92 -1.20 11.36 -12.05
CA ARG A 92 -2.34 12.28 -11.92
C ARG A 92 -2.12 13.38 -10.89
N LEU A 93 -1.49 13.07 -9.75
CA LEU A 93 -1.13 14.06 -8.75
C LEU A 93 -0.08 15.04 -9.31
N ALA A 94 0.92 14.53 -10.03
CA ALA A 94 1.96 15.38 -10.62
C ALA A 94 1.41 16.32 -11.72
N ASP A 95 0.45 15.85 -12.52
CA ASP A 95 -0.17 16.66 -13.59
C ASP A 95 -1.26 17.61 -13.06
N GLY A 96 -1.97 17.24 -11.99
CA GLY A 96 -3.07 18.02 -11.42
C GLY A 96 -2.65 19.05 -10.38
N PHE A 97 -1.44 18.91 -9.80
CA PHE A 97 -0.87 19.90 -8.88
C PHE A 97 -0.02 20.91 -9.66
N ASP A 98 -0.65 21.94 -10.21
CA ASP A 98 0.06 23.13 -10.68
C ASP A 98 0.44 23.99 -9.45
N PRO A 99 1.73 24.11 -9.08
CA PRO A 99 2.15 24.89 -7.93
C PRO A 99 1.87 26.40 -8.09
N ASP A 100 1.54 26.84 -9.31
CA ASP A 100 1.21 28.22 -9.64
C ASP A 100 -0.31 28.48 -9.64
N ASP A 101 -1.16 27.45 -9.44
CA ASP A 101 -2.61 27.54 -9.28
C ASP A 101 -3.07 27.19 -7.85
N PRO A 102 -2.98 28.14 -6.89
CA PRO A 102 -3.41 27.90 -5.51
C PRO A 102 -4.92 27.62 -5.38
N GLU A 103 -5.75 28.07 -6.34
CA GLU A 103 -7.20 27.85 -6.31
C GLU A 103 -7.54 26.38 -6.58
N GLY A 104 -6.89 25.79 -7.59
CA GLY A 104 -7.01 24.37 -7.93
C GLY A 104 -6.62 23.46 -6.77
N LEU A 105 -5.54 23.79 -6.06
CA LEU A 105 -5.08 23.06 -4.88
C LEU A 105 -6.08 23.07 -3.74
N VAL A 106 -6.65 24.24 -3.41
CA VAL A 106 -7.66 24.35 -2.34
C VAL A 106 -8.93 23.60 -2.72
N ARG A 107 -9.36 23.69 -3.98
CA ARG A 107 -10.53 22.95 -4.47
C ARG A 107 -10.32 21.44 -4.33
N ILE A 108 -9.17 20.92 -4.77
CA ILE A 108 -8.84 19.49 -4.63
C ILE A 108 -8.82 19.12 -3.15
N ALA A 109 -8.07 19.84 -2.30
CA ALA A 109 -8.00 19.57 -0.86
C ALA A 109 -9.40 19.52 -0.19
N CYS A 110 -10.33 20.36 -0.64
CA CYS A 110 -11.69 20.35 -0.13
C CYS A 110 -12.59 19.28 -0.75
N GLU A 111 -12.40 18.92 -2.02
CA GLU A 111 -13.05 17.77 -2.66
C GLU A 111 -12.64 16.44 -2.00
N VAL A 112 -11.36 16.30 -1.62
CA VAL A 112 -10.91 15.15 -0.82
C VAL A 112 -11.27 15.26 0.66
N GLY A 113 -11.91 16.34 1.12
CA GLY A 113 -12.45 16.40 2.48
C GLY A 113 -11.37 16.51 3.56
N VAL A 114 -10.25 17.17 3.28
CA VAL A 114 -9.21 17.38 4.29
C VAL A 114 -9.79 18.25 5.44
N HIS A 115 -9.51 17.86 6.67
CA HIS A 115 -10.11 18.40 7.90
C HIS A 115 -10.06 19.94 8.05
N GLY A 116 -11.20 20.61 7.85
CA GLY A 116 -11.34 22.06 7.99
C GLY A 116 -11.56 22.81 6.68
N CYS A 117 -11.80 22.07 5.60
CA CYS A 117 -12.45 22.58 4.39
C CYS A 117 -13.95 22.88 4.55
N CYS A 118 -14.57 22.54 5.69
CA CYS A 118 -15.93 23.00 5.97
C CYS A 118 -15.93 24.52 6.17
N CYS A 119 -16.74 25.22 5.38
CA CYS A 119 -17.05 26.65 5.48
C CYS A 119 -16.04 27.64 4.84
N CYS A 120 -14.95 27.18 4.22
CA CYS A 120 -14.06 28.03 3.42
C CYS A 120 -14.60 28.08 1.97
N ARG A 121 -15.68 28.83 1.74
CA ARG A 121 -16.30 28.92 0.40
C ARG A 121 -15.45 29.82 -0.50
N TYR A 122 -14.78 29.22 -1.46
CA TYR A 122 -14.09 29.94 -2.53
C TYR A 122 -15.14 30.62 -3.41
N THR A 123 -15.27 31.95 -3.33
CA THR A 123 -16.04 32.74 -4.29
C THR A 123 -15.04 33.50 -5.16
N PRO A 124 -15.06 33.33 -6.50
CA PRO A 124 -14.07 33.93 -7.41
C PRO A 124 -14.12 35.48 -7.47
N GLU A 125 -15.00 36.10 -6.70
CA GLU A 125 -15.20 37.55 -6.63
C GLU A 125 -14.67 38.18 -5.32
N LEU A 126 -14.16 37.39 -4.36
CA LEU A 126 -13.59 37.91 -3.13
C LEU A 126 -12.05 37.85 -3.17
N ASP A 127 -11.43 39.02 -3.13
CA ASP A 127 -9.99 39.22 -2.92
C ASP A 127 -9.42 38.26 -1.87
N PHE A 128 -8.25 37.69 -2.18
CA PHE A 128 -7.36 36.95 -1.27
C PHE A 128 -6.98 37.72 0.02
N SER A 129 -7.49 38.94 0.24
CA SER A 129 -7.29 39.71 1.47
C SER A 129 -8.19 39.27 2.63
N LEU A 130 -9.20 38.42 2.38
CA LEU A 130 -10.12 37.94 3.41
C LEU A 130 -9.80 36.50 3.90
N TYR A 131 -8.53 36.16 4.07
CA TYR A 131 -8.05 34.94 4.75
C TYR A 131 -8.37 34.90 6.26
N THR A 132 -9.25 35.77 6.75
CA THR A 132 -9.60 35.89 8.16
C THR A 132 -11.08 35.59 8.38
N VAL A 133 -11.59 34.50 7.81
CA VAL A 133 -12.73 33.84 8.45
C VAL A 133 -12.15 33.07 9.64
N PRO A 134 -12.33 33.54 10.88
CA PRO A 134 -11.76 32.87 12.06
C PRO A 134 -12.34 31.46 12.14
N GLY A 135 -11.50 30.45 11.86
CA GLY A 135 -11.89 29.03 11.90
C GLY A 135 -11.51 28.20 10.68
N CYS A 136 -11.11 28.81 9.55
CA CYS A 136 -10.45 28.05 8.47
C CYS A 136 -9.04 27.65 8.94
N PRO A 137 -8.60 26.39 8.80
CA PRO A 137 -7.25 26.00 9.18
C PRO A 137 -6.25 26.77 8.33
N GLU A 138 -5.20 27.31 8.95
CA GLU A 138 -3.95 27.63 8.27
C GLU A 138 -3.33 26.29 7.84
N TRP A 139 -3.83 25.70 6.77
CA TRP A 139 -2.99 24.76 6.03
C TRP A 139 -1.79 25.60 5.58
N SER A 140 -0.67 25.39 6.26
CA SER A 140 0.61 25.95 5.89
C SER A 140 0.85 25.59 4.43
N ASP A 141 0.81 26.58 3.55
CA ASP A 141 1.08 26.52 2.12
C ASP A 141 0.48 25.31 1.36
N PRO A 142 -0.52 25.48 0.47
CA PRO A 142 -1.08 24.40 -0.36
C PRO A 142 -0.03 23.48 -1.00
N LYS A 143 1.15 24.03 -1.30
CA LYS A 143 2.34 23.34 -1.77
C LYS A 143 2.83 22.25 -0.82
N GLU A 144 2.82 22.48 0.50
CA GLU A 144 3.21 21.48 1.50
C GLU A 144 2.25 20.30 1.53
N LEU A 145 0.94 20.56 1.44
CA LEU A 145 -0.08 19.50 1.44
C LEU A 145 0.07 18.58 0.21
N ALA A 146 0.32 19.17 -0.96
CA ALA A 146 0.62 18.44 -2.19
C ALA A 146 1.90 17.60 -2.06
N GLN A 147 2.95 18.19 -1.49
CA GLN A 147 4.21 17.48 -1.25
C GLN A 147 4.03 16.29 -0.31
N VAL A 148 3.26 16.45 0.77
CA VAL A 148 2.94 15.38 1.72
C VAL A 148 2.21 14.23 1.03
N ALA A 149 1.22 14.53 0.19
CA ALA A 149 0.49 13.52 -0.60
C ALA A 149 1.41 12.73 -1.54
N ILE A 150 2.26 13.45 -2.27
CA ILE A 150 3.25 12.86 -3.18
C ILE A 150 4.22 11.96 -2.41
N VAL A 151 4.66 12.39 -1.22
CA VAL A 151 5.54 11.60 -0.34
C VAL A 151 4.84 10.33 0.13
N PHE A 152 3.57 10.39 0.53
CA PHE A 152 2.84 9.19 0.93
C PHE A 152 2.63 8.18 -0.20
N VAL A 153 2.33 8.66 -1.42
CA VAL A 153 2.23 7.79 -2.60
C VAL A 153 3.58 7.16 -2.92
N LYS A 154 4.67 7.93 -2.86
CA LYS A 154 6.05 7.45 -3.02
C LYS A 154 6.41 6.37 -1.99
N LEU A 155 6.09 6.60 -0.73
CA LEU A 155 6.34 5.65 0.36
C LEU A 155 5.54 4.36 0.15
N GLY A 156 4.25 4.46 -0.19
CA GLY A 156 3.41 3.29 -0.50
C GLY A 156 3.94 2.47 -1.66
N LEU A 157 4.41 3.14 -2.73
CA LEU A 157 5.07 2.50 -3.86
C LEU A 157 6.36 1.80 -3.46
N LEU A 158 7.23 2.46 -2.69
CA LEU A 158 8.48 1.87 -2.21
C LEU A 158 8.20 0.62 -1.38
N THR A 159 7.25 0.69 -0.44
CA THR A 159 6.84 -0.46 0.38
C THR A 159 6.29 -1.59 -0.48
N SER A 160 5.49 -1.29 -1.49
CA SER A 160 4.93 -2.28 -2.41
C SER A 160 6.03 -2.97 -3.24
N VAL A 161 6.97 -2.19 -3.80
CA VAL A 161 8.11 -2.73 -4.58
C VAL A 161 9.00 -3.62 -3.72
N MET A 162 9.34 -3.18 -2.51
CA MET A 162 10.13 -4.00 -1.58
C MET A 162 9.39 -5.29 -1.22
N SER A 163 8.08 -5.21 -0.98
CA SER A 163 7.25 -6.39 -0.68
C SER A 163 7.22 -7.39 -1.83
N VAL A 164 7.17 -6.92 -3.09
CA VAL A 164 7.30 -7.79 -4.28
C VAL A 164 8.60 -8.58 -4.26
N VAL A 165 9.73 -7.94 -3.95
CA VAL A 165 11.03 -8.63 -3.87
C VAL A 165 10.99 -9.75 -2.82
N PHE A 166 10.46 -9.48 -1.62
CA PHE A 166 10.33 -10.51 -0.58
C PHE A 166 9.41 -11.66 -0.99
N VAL A 167 8.27 -11.35 -1.63
CA VAL A 167 7.33 -12.38 -2.11
C VAL A 167 7.97 -13.23 -3.21
N LEU A 168 8.74 -12.64 -4.12
CA LEU A 168 9.49 -13.38 -5.15
C LEU A 168 10.54 -14.30 -4.53
N CYS A 169 11.29 -13.84 -3.53
CA CYS A 169 12.22 -14.68 -2.78
C CYS A 169 11.50 -15.86 -2.08
N GLY A 170 10.34 -15.59 -1.48
CA GLY A 170 9.49 -16.62 -0.86
C GLY A 170 8.99 -17.65 -1.88
N LEU A 171 8.53 -17.20 -3.04
CA LEU A 171 8.05 -18.07 -4.12
C LEU A 171 9.19 -18.94 -4.67
N TRP A 172 10.36 -18.34 -4.94
CA TRP A 172 11.55 -19.05 -5.39
C TRP A 172 11.97 -20.16 -4.42
N ALA A 173 12.03 -19.84 -3.13
CA ALA A 173 12.34 -20.81 -2.09
C ALA A 173 11.32 -21.95 -2.00
N SER A 174 10.04 -21.62 -2.20
CA SER A 174 8.95 -22.60 -2.20
C SER A 174 9.07 -23.57 -3.38
N VAL A 175 9.42 -23.06 -4.56
CA VAL A 175 9.67 -23.88 -5.76
C VAL A 175 10.86 -24.80 -5.55
N MET A 176 11.97 -24.29 -5.00
CA MET A 176 13.13 -25.12 -4.66
C MET A 176 12.75 -26.23 -3.67
N PHE A 177 11.98 -25.92 -2.63
CA PHE A 177 11.55 -26.91 -1.66
C PHE A 177 10.58 -27.94 -2.27
N HIS A 178 9.65 -27.51 -3.11
CA HIS A 178 8.73 -28.39 -3.80
C HIS A 178 9.47 -29.40 -4.69
N ASN A 179 10.49 -28.96 -5.41
CA ASN A 179 11.31 -29.84 -6.25
C ASN A 179 12.14 -30.82 -5.42
N ASN A 180 12.67 -30.39 -4.28
CA ASN A 180 13.41 -31.28 -3.37
C ASN A 180 12.52 -32.35 -2.73
N LEU A 181 11.27 -32.03 -2.40
CA LEU A 181 10.33 -33.00 -1.84
C LEU A 181 9.94 -34.10 -2.84
N LYS A 182 9.89 -33.80 -4.15
CA LYS A 182 9.60 -34.83 -5.18
C LYS A 182 10.62 -35.96 -5.21
N GLY A 183 11.86 -35.71 -4.75
CA GLY A 183 12.92 -36.70 -4.66
C GLY A 183 12.95 -37.51 -3.36
N TYR A 184 12.22 -37.09 -2.33
CA TYR A 184 12.08 -37.87 -1.11
C TYR A 184 11.02 -38.94 -1.35
N GLN A 185 11.46 -40.17 -1.63
CA GLN A 185 10.59 -41.33 -1.42
C GLN A 185 10.19 -41.33 0.05
N VAL A 186 8.90 -41.16 0.30
CA VAL A 186 8.35 -41.29 1.64
C VAL A 186 8.37 -42.79 1.92
N ASP A 187 9.52 -43.29 2.37
CA ASP A 187 9.62 -44.62 2.96
C ASP A 187 8.82 -44.58 4.26
N TYR A 188 7.55 -44.96 4.16
CA TYR A 188 6.66 -45.13 5.30
C TYR A 188 7.16 -46.34 6.11
N ILE A 189 7.62 -46.10 7.34
CA ILE A 189 7.66 -47.09 8.42
C ILE A 189 6.23 -47.28 8.93
#